data_AF-A0A841D7G0-F1
#
_entry.id   AF-A0A841D7G0-F1
#
_cell.length_a   1.000
_cell.length_b   1.000
_cell.length_c   1.000
_cell.angle_alpha   90.00
_cell.angle_beta   90.00
_cell.angle_gamma   90.00
#
_symmetry.space_group_name_H-M   'P 1'
#
loop_
_entity.id
_entity.type
_entity.pdbx_description
1 polymer ?
#
loop_
_entity_poly.entity_id
_entity_poly.type
_entity_poly.pdbx_seq_one_letter_code
_entity_poly.pdbx_strand_id
1 'polypeptide(L)'
;MDELTQAGYADKPMQIVPGRVWDALPTQIGDGTRIKDADSSSQAAIVGGAKIPFISMDELTQAGYADKPMQIVPGRVWDALPTQIGDGTRIAKAGATSEAAIVGGAKVEFHTMDELIASGYKDEPRQVIPARVWDGLTKQIADGTRIAKAGATSEAAVVGKARVDFHTMAELQAAGYGGKLRQVIPARVWDGLTTDIADGTYVKSPDSAAVWLINGGRRTPASRSSGVQVIPTRVLDAIPLA
;
A
#
# COMPACT_ATOMS: atom_id res chain seq x y z
N MET A 1 -12.92 -0.46 33.27
CA MET A 1 -11.85 0.08 34.13
C MET A 1 -10.55 -0.63 33.87
N ASP A 2 -10.53 -1.95 33.78
CA ASP A 2 -9.32 -2.76 33.57
C ASP A 2 -8.46 -2.31 32.38
N GLU A 3 -9.09 -1.98 31.24
CA GLU A 3 -8.36 -1.52 30.05
C GLU A 3 -7.71 -0.14 30.23
N LEU A 4 -8.35 0.76 30.99
CA LEU A 4 -7.76 2.06 31.35
C LEU A 4 -6.58 1.86 32.29
N THR A 5 -6.68 0.92 33.22
CA THR A 5 -5.58 0.55 34.12
C THR A 5 -4.40 -0.05 33.35
N GLN A 6 -4.66 -1.01 32.48
CA GLN A 6 -3.65 -1.67 31.64
C GLN A 6 -2.91 -0.68 30.73
N ALA A 7 -3.64 0.25 30.12
CA ALA A 7 -3.05 1.28 29.27
C ALA A 7 -2.39 2.44 30.06
N GLY A 8 -2.41 2.40 31.41
CA GLY A 8 -1.79 3.42 32.26
C GLY A 8 -2.55 4.75 32.34
N TYR A 9 -3.87 4.71 32.13
CA TYR A 9 -4.77 5.87 32.15
C TYR A 9 -5.71 5.91 33.36
N ALA A 10 -5.75 4.87 34.22
CA ALA A 10 -6.69 4.81 35.35
C ALA A 10 -6.61 6.00 36.31
N ASP A 11 -5.40 6.51 36.56
CA ASP A 11 -5.18 7.62 37.50
C ASP A 11 -5.04 8.98 36.80
N LYS A 12 -5.23 9.04 35.47
CA LYS A 12 -5.15 10.30 34.74
C LYS A 12 -6.48 11.07 34.87
N PRO A 13 -6.43 12.41 34.98
CA PRO A 13 -7.63 13.22 35.10
C PRO A 13 -8.52 13.02 33.87
N MET A 14 -9.79 12.68 34.12
CA MET A 14 -10.79 12.63 33.05
C MET A 14 -11.04 14.03 32.51
N GLN A 15 -10.99 14.16 31.19
CA GLN A 15 -11.37 15.39 30.50
C GLN A 15 -12.76 15.20 29.87
N ILE A 16 -13.65 16.16 30.13
CA ILE A 16 -14.96 16.20 29.47
C ILE A 16 -14.76 16.87 28.11
N VAL A 17 -15.03 16.11 27.05
CA VAL A 17 -14.91 16.58 25.67
C VAL A 17 -16.32 16.76 25.09
N PRO A 18 -16.64 17.90 24.45
CA PRO A 18 -17.93 18.06 23.78
C PRO A 18 -18.15 16.98 22.71
N GLY A 19 -19.38 16.47 22.56
CA GLY A 19 -19.69 15.39 21.61
C GLY A 19 -19.18 15.64 20.19
N ARG A 20 -19.41 16.84 19.65
CA ARG A 20 -18.88 17.23 18.32
C ARG A 20 -17.36 17.11 18.18
N VAL A 21 -16.62 17.30 19.28
CA VAL A 21 -15.16 17.19 19.31
C VAL A 21 -14.78 15.72 19.41
N TRP A 22 -15.47 14.95 20.25
CA TRP A 22 -15.31 13.50 20.36
C TRP A 22 -15.51 12.82 19.01
N ASP A 23 -16.60 13.14 18.31
CA ASP A 23 -16.92 12.58 17.00
C ASP A 23 -15.92 12.99 15.91
N ALA A 24 -15.18 14.09 16.14
CA ALA A 24 -14.14 14.58 15.24
C ALA A 24 -12.73 14.04 15.59
N LEU A 25 -12.57 13.28 16.68
CA LEU A 25 -11.26 12.73 17.04
C LEU A 25 -10.81 11.69 16.01
N PRO A 26 -9.51 11.66 15.66
CA PRO A 26 -8.96 10.59 14.85
C PRO A 26 -9.20 9.24 15.51
N THR A 27 -9.71 8.28 14.74
CA THR A 27 -9.95 6.90 15.17
C THR A 27 -8.74 5.99 14.93
N GLN A 28 -7.67 6.53 14.35
CA GLN A 28 -6.45 5.82 13.99
C GLN A 28 -5.25 6.40 14.74
N ILE A 29 -4.30 5.52 15.08
CA ILE A 29 -3.01 5.93 15.62
C ILE A 29 -2.18 6.50 14.47
N GLY A 30 -1.64 7.71 14.64
CA GLY A 30 -0.86 8.37 13.60
C GLY A 30 0.48 7.69 13.32
N ASP A 31 0.95 7.81 12.08
CA ASP A 31 2.26 7.32 11.65
C ASP A 31 3.42 7.92 12.45
N GLY A 32 4.48 7.14 12.60
CA GLY A 32 5.65 7.50 13.39
C GLY A 32 5.45 7.38 14.90
N THR A 33 4.28 6.94 15.37
CA THR A 33 4.01 6.66 16.79
C THR A 33 4.68 5.36 17.22
N ARG A 34 5.35 5.38 18.38
CA ARG A 34 5.83 4.17 19.06
C ARG A 34 4.74 3.67 20.01
N ILE A 35 4.38 2.40 19.87
CA ILE A 35 3.39 1.74 20.71
C ILE A 35 3.99 0.54 21.43
N LYS A 36 3.40 0.19 22.57
CA LYS A 36 3.66 -1.02 23.35
C LYS A 36 2.35 -1.72 23.66
N ASP A 37 2.34 -3.03 23.49
CA ASP A 37 1.24 -3.87 23.95
C ASP A 37 1.18 -3.88 25.49
N ALA A 38 0.00 -3.62 26.06
CA ALA A 38 -0.20 -3.66 27.51
C ALA A 38 -0.02 -5.06 28.09
N ASP A 39 -0.30 -6.10 27.30
CA ASP A 39 -0.32 -7.49 27.75
C ASP A 39 1.05 -8.19 27.57
N SER A 40 2.04 -7.49 27.00
CA SER A 40 3.38 -8.05 26.75
C SER A 40 4.50 -7.00 26.80
N SER A 41 5.73 -7.42 26.48
CA SER A 41 6.88 -6.52 26.30
C SER A 41 7.03 -6.04 24.85
N SER A 42 6.16 -6.47 23.94
CA SER A 42 6.26 -6.16 22.51
C SER A 42 6.06 -4.68 22.23
N GLN A 43 6.88 -4.16 21.33
CA GLN A 43 6.85 -2.77 20.89
C GLN A 43 6.82 -2.70 19.37
N ALA A 44 6.15 -1.69 18.84
CA ALA A 44 6.04 -1.46 17.41
C ALA A 44 6.05 0.03 17.08
N ALA A 45 6.34 0.34 15.83
CA ALA A 45 6.02 1.63 15.23
C ALA A 45 4.73 1.52 14.41
N ILE A 46 3.98 2.63 14.29
CA ILE A 46 2.93 2.76 13.28
C ILE A 46 3.53 3.35 12.00
N VAL A 47 3.38 2.65 10.88
CA VAL A 47 3.90 3.06 9.57
C VAL A 47 2.86 2.74 8.50
N GLY A 48 2.36 3.75 7.80
CA GLY A 48 1.27 3.61 6.85
C GLY A 48 0.03 2.98 7.48
N GLY A 49 -0.27 3.33 8.73
CA GLY A 49 -1.35 2.74 9.54
C GLY A 49 -1.10 1.31 10.03
N ALA A 50 0.03 0.69 9.70
CA ALA A 50 0.36 -0.68 10.11
C ALA A 50 1.25 -0.71 11.36
N LYS A 51 1.05 -1.72 12.22
CA LYS A 51 2.01 -2.05 13.28
C LYS A 51 3.23 -2.75 12.69
N ILE A 52 4.41 -2.20 12.95
CA ILE A 52 5.70 -2.78 12.59
C ILE A 52 6.44 -3.16 13.88
N PRO A 53 6.40 -4.43 14.29
CA PRO A 53 7.05 -4.87 15.53
C PRO A 53 8.57 -4.81 15.46
N PHE A 54 9.18 -4.38 16.56
CA PHE A 54 10.61 -4.47 16.78
C PHE A 54 10.95 -5.78 17.49
N ILE A 55 11.94 -6.50 16.98
CA ILE A 55 12.40 -7.76 17.62
C ILE A 55 13.57 -7.57 18.58
N SER A 56 14.17 -6.38 18.61
CA SER A 56 15.26 -6.03 19.53
C SER A 56 15.32 -4.52 19.79
N MET A 57 16.02 -4.13 20.85
CA MET A 57 16.28 -2.72 21.14
C MET A 57 17.19 -2.07 20.08
N ASP A 58 18.12 -2.84 19.51
CA ASP A 58 18.98 -2.37 18.43
C ASP A 58 18.16 -2.03 17.18
N GLU A 59 17.21 -2.88 16.81
CA GLU A 59 16.33 -2.65 15.66
C GLU A 59 15.47 -1.38 15.86
N LEU A 60 14.94 -1.22 17.07
CA LEU A 60 14.18 -0.05 17.49
C LEU A 60 15.02 1.24 17.43
N THR A 61 16.28 1.17 17.86
CA THR A 61 17.23 2.28 17.85
C THR A 61 17.65 2.65 16.43
N GLN A 62 17.99 1.66 15.60
CA GLN A 62 18.37 1.87 14.20
C GLN A 62 17.22 2.43 13.36
N ALA A 63 15.97 2.09 13.71
CA ALA A 63 14.78 2.69 13.11
C ALA A 63 14.45 4.10 13.65
N GLY A 64 15.17 4.60 14.67
CA GLY A 64 14.99 5.94 15.22
C GLY A 64 13.79 6.09 16.16
N TYR A 65 13.34 5.01 16.80
CA TYR A 65 12.18 5.03 17.71
C TYR A 65 12.58 4.99 19.20
N ALA A 66 13.87 4.83 19.53
CA ALA A 66 14.36 4.66 20.91
C ALA A 66 13.94 5.80 21.84
N ASP A 67 14.02 7.03 21.35
CA ASP A 67 13.74 8.23 22.13
C ASP A 67 12.31 8.75 21.94
N LYS A 68 11.51 8.09 21.09
CA LYS A 68 10.11 8.50 20.87
C LYS A 68 9.27 8.14 22.09
N PRO A 69 8.32 9.01 22.49
CA PRO A 69 7.34 8.70 23.54
C PRO A 69 6.61 7.40 23.23
N MET A 70 6.58 6.51 24.20
CA MET A 70 5.91 5.21 24.08
C MET A 70 4.47 5.33 24.53
N GLN A 71 3.53 4.94 23.66
CA GLN A 71 2.11 4.85 23.99
C GLN A 71 1.75 3.40 24.30
N ILE A 72 1.16 3.14 25.47
CA ILE A 72 0.69 1.81 25.83
C ILE A 72 -0.73 1.65 25.29
N VAL A 73 -0.98 0.57 24.54
CA VAL A 73 -2.28 0.26 23.96
C VAL A 73 -2.78 -1.09 24.49
N PRO A 74 -4.10 -1.27 24.70
CA PRO A 74 -4.65 -2.57 25.10
C PRO A 74 -4.39 -3.67 24.06
N GLY A 75 -4.27 -4.93 24.48
CA GLY A 75 -3.99 -6.07 23.59
C GLY A 75 -4.99 -6.20 22.44
N ARG A 76 -6.30 -5.98 22.69
CA ARG A 76 -7.32 -6.00 21.62
C ARG A 76 -7.06 -4.97 20.51
N VAL A 77 -6.54 -3.79 20.88
CA VAL A 77 -6.20 -2.72 19.92
C VAL A 77 -4.93 -3.12 19.18
N TRP A 78 -3.92 -3.61 19.92
CA TRP A 78 -2.69 -4.14 19.34
C TRP A 78 -2.98 -5.20 18.27
N ASP A 79 -3.81 -6.20 18.59
CA ASP A 79 -4.15 -7.30 17.69
C ASP A 79 -4.90 -6.83 16.44
N ALA A 80 -5.82 -5.88 16.61
CA ALA A 80 -6.61 -5.31 15.51
C ALA A 80 -5.81 -4.42 14.53
N LEU A 81 -4.62 -3.94 14.92
CA LEU A 81 -3.81 -3.10 14.04
C LEU A 81 -3.35 -3.87 12.79
N PRO A 82 -3.47 -3.29 11.57
CA PRO A 82 -2.96 -3.90 10.34
C PRO A 82 -1.48 -4.22 10.42
N THR A 83 -1.04 -5.24 9.70
CA THR A 83 0.39 -5.59 9.57
C THR A 83 0.97 -5.23 8.20
N GLN A 84 0.12 -4.81 7.27
CA GLN A 84 0.52 -4.39 5.93
C GLN A 84 0.51 -2.86 5.85
N ILE A 85 1.66 -2.30 5.47
CA ILE A 85 1.83 -0.85 5.27
C ILE A 85 0.90 -0.40 4.13
N GLY A 86 0.15 0.68 4.36
CA GLY A 86 -0.76 1.25 3.38
C GLY A 86 -0.05 1.86 2.17
N ASP A 87 -0.72 1.82 1.02
CA ASP A 87 -0.27 2.46 -0.21
C ASP A 87 -0.09 3.98 -0.03
N GLY A 88 0.88 4.56 -0.74
CA GLY A 88 1.26 5.98 -0.60
C GLY A 88 2.19 6.26 0.57
N THR A 89 2.57 5.26 1.37
CA THR A 89 3.50 5.47 2.47
C THR A 89 4.94 5.55 1.96
N ARG A 90 5.65 6.63 2.27
CA ARG A 90 7.10 6.75 2.05
C ARG A 90 7.86 6.09 3.21
N ILE A 91 8.68 5.11 2.86
CA ILE A 91 9.49 4.33 3.79
C ILE A 91 10.98 4.45 3.49
N ALA A 92 11.80 4.24 4.52
CA ALA A 92 13.26 4.16 4.42
C ALA A 92 13.80 2.96 5.19
N LYS A 93 14.87 2.35 4.68
CA LYS A 93 15.54 1.23 5.34
C LYS A 93 16.39 1.73 6.51
N ALA A 94 16.19 1.18 7.70
CA ALA A 94 17.06 1.44 8.85
C ALA A 94 18.52 1.12 8.52
N GLY A 95 19.43 2.03 8.90
CA GLY A 95 20.87 1.89 8.65
C GLY A 95 21.31 2.11 7.19
N ALA A 96 20.43 2.56 6.30
CA ALA A 96 20.76 2.83 4.90
C ALA A 96 20.09 4.11 4.37
N THR A 97 20.49 4.53 3.17
CA THR A 97 19.91 5.69 2.46
C THR A 97 18.79 5.30 1.50
N SER A 98 18.47 4.01 1.37
CA SER A 98 17.41 3.52 0.48
C SER A 98 16.04 4.00 0.94
N GLU A 99 15.27 4.53 0.00
CA GLU A 99 13.90 4.99 0.19
C GLU A 99 12.98 4.39 -0.87
N ALA A 100 11.72 4.17 -0.49
CA ALA A 100 10.69 3.61 -1.35
C ALA A 100 9.31 4.18 -0.99
N ALA A 101 8.37 4.05 -1.91
CA ALA A 101 6.96 4.17 -1.61
C ALA A 101 6.30 2.78 -1.59
N ILE A 102 5.22 2.62 -0.84
CA ILE A 102 4.34 1.46 -0.97
C ILE A 102 3.30 1.69 -2.05
N VAL A 103 3.26 0.82 -3.06
CA VAL A 103 2.35 0.90 -4.20
C VAL A 103 1.78 -0.49 -4.49
N GLY A 104 0.46 -0.65 -4.34
CA GLY A 104 -0.20 -1.96 -4.46
C GLY A 104 0.40 -2.99 -3.50
N GLY A 105 0.77 -2.57 -2.29
CA GLY A 105 1.46 -3.40 -1.29
C GLY A 105 2.94 -3.72 -1.57
N ALA A 106 3.51 -3.25 -2.68
CA ALA A 106 4.90 -3.47 -3.03
C ALA A 106 5.78 -2.28 -2.65
N LYS A 107 7.04 -2.53 -2.31
CA LYS A 107 8.04 -1.44 -2.24
C LYS A 107 8.48 -1.05 -3.65
N VAL A 108 8.35 0.23 -3.96
CA VAL A 108 8.86 0.84 -5.19
C VAL A 108 10.01 1.77 -4.81
N GLU A 109 11.23 1.32 -5.05
CA GLU A 109 12.45 2.03 -4.63
C GLU A 109 12.75 3.24 -5.52
N PHE A 110 13.16 4.34 -4.88
CA PHE A 110 13.69 5.53 -5.54
C PHE A 110 15.21 5.41 -5.61
N HIS A 111 15.77 5.43 -6.83
CA HIS A 111 17.22 5.35 -7.00
C HIS A 111 17.90 6.73 -6.95
N THR A 112 17.12 7.80 -7.15
CA THR A 112 17.61 9.18 -7.12
C THR A 112 16.60 10.10 -6.44
N MET A 113 17.08 11.26 -6.00
CA MET A 113 16.22 12.33 -5.48
C MET A 113 15.23 12.82 -6.54
N ASP A 114 15.61 12.84 -7.81
CA ASP A 114 14.73 13.25 -8.91
C ASP A 114 13.57 12.26 -9.09
N GLU A 115 13.80 10.96 -8.92
CA GLU A 115 12.71 9.97 -8.95
C GLU A 115 11.72 10.18 -7.81
N LEU A 116 12.22 10.48 -6.61
CA LEU A 116 11.39 10.78 -5.44
C LEU A 116 10.54 12.04 -5.68
N ILE A 117 11.15 13.11 -6.23
CA ILE A 117 10.47 14.37 -6.57
C ILE A 117 9.43 14.16 -7.67
N ALA A 118 9.82 13.54 -8.78
CA ALA A 118 8.96 13.35 -9.94
C ALA A 118 7.78 12.40 -9.65
N SER A 119 7.94 11.52 -8.65
CA SER A 119 6.87 10.66 -8.16
C SER A 119 6.00 11.33 -7.07
N GLY A 120 6.32 12.54 -6.64
CA GLY A 120 5.52 13.32 -5.68
C GLY A 120 5.75 12.98 -4.20
N TYR A 121 6.76 12.17 -3.87
CA TYR A 121 6.96 11.66 -2.51
C TYR A 121 7.95 12.47 -1.66
N LYS A 122 8.60 13.49 -2.23
CA LYS A 122 9.64 14.25 -1.52
C LYS A 122 9.14 14.88 -0.22
N ASP A 123 7.92 15.41 -0.24
CA ASP A 123 7.33 16.12 0.89
C ASP A 123 6.50 15.21 1.80
N GLU A 124 6.33 13.93 1.42
CA GLU A 124 5.65 12.94 2.25
C GLU A 124 6.48 12.57 3.48
N PRO A 125 5.84 12.38 4.66
CA PRO A 125 6.53 11.97 5.87
C PRO A 125 7.32 10.68 5.66
N ARG A 126 8.63 10.75 5.89
CA ARG A 126 9.53 9.59 5.78
C ARG A 126 9.45 8.73 7.03
N GLN A 127 9.01 7.49 6.89
CA GLN A 127 8.99 6.49 7.97
C GLN A 127 10.17 5.52 7.86
N VAL A 128 11.03 5.46 8.87
CA VAL A 128 12.13 4.49 8.88
C VAL A 128 11.61 3.16 9.43
N ILE A 129 11.87 2.06 8.72
CA ILE A 129 11.46 0.71 9.11
C ILE A 129 12.67 -0.20 9.32
N PRO A 130 12.56 -1.26 10.14
CA PRO A 130 13.61 -2.26 10.29
C PRO A 130 14.12 -2.82 8.97
N ALA A 131 15.42 -3.08 8.88
CA ALA A 131 16.05 -3.67 7.69
C ALA A 131 15.40 -5.00 7.28
N ARG A 132 15.07 -5.86 8.27
CA ARG A 132 14.37 -7.14 8.04
C ARG A 132 13.00 -6.95 7.41
N VAL A 133 12.23 -5.97 7.89
CA VAL A 133 10.89 -5.67 7.36
C VAL A 133 11.04 -5.16 5.92
N TRP A 134 11.96 -4.21 5.69
CA TRP A 134 12.27 -3.72 4.35
C TRP A 134 12.62 -4.87 3.40
N ASP A 135 13.53 -5.76 3.78
CA ASP A 135 14.01 -6.85 2.94
C ASP A 135 12.90 -7.89 2.65
N GLY A 136 11.93 -8.04 3.55
CA GLY A 136 10.76 -8.90 3.37
C GLY A 136 9.64 -8.33 2.49
N LEU A 137 9.65 -7.03 2.18
CA LEU A 137 8.62 -6.43 1.32
C LEU A 137 8.78 -6.90 -0.14
N THR A 138 7.65 -7.28 -0.75
CA THR A 138 7.59 -7.63 -2.17
C THR A 138 7.91 -6.44 -3.07
N LYS A 139 8.49 -6.72 -4.25
CA LYS A 139 8.68 -5.74 -5.33
C LYS A 139 7.59 -5.83 -6.41
N GLN A 140 6.69 -6.81 -6.30
CA GLN A 140 5.62 -7.03 -7.27
C GLN A 140 4.37 -6.27 -6.84
N ILE A 141 4.01 -5.23 -7.62
CA ILE A 141 2.77 -4.46 -7.44
C ILE A 141 1.57 -5.39 -7.65
N ALA A 142 0.60 -5.35 -6.74
CA ALA A 142 -0.59 -6.19 -6.82
C ALA A 142 -1.52 -5.81 -7.98
N ASP A 143 -2.24 -6.81 -8.50
CA ASP A 143 -3.29 -6.60 -9.49
C ASP A 143 -4.39 -5.67 -8.95
N GLY A 144 -4.98 -4.89 -9.85
CA GLY A 144 -6.00 -3.90 -9.50
C GLY A 144 -5.43 -2.57 -9.01
N THR A 145 -4.12 -2.41 -8.92
CA THR A 145 -3.47 -1.13 -8.56
C THR A 145 -3.49 -0.17 -9.74
N ARG A 146 -3.93 1.09 -9.51
CA ARG A 146 -3.84 2.18 -10.49
C ARG A 146 -2.50 2.89 -10.32
N ILE A 147 -1.73 2.94 -11.40
CA ILE A 147 -0.40 3.55 -11.42
C ILE A 147 -0.31 4.64 -12.49
N ALA A 148 0.60 5.58 -12.30
CA ALA A 148 0.92 6.63 -13.25
C ALA A 148 2.44 6.78 -13.41
N LYS A 149 2.89 7.15 -14.60
CA LYS A 149 4.31 7.40 -14.87
C LYS A 149 4.73 8.75 -14.32
N ALA A 150 5.76 8.79 -13.48
CA ALA A 150 6.38 10.04 -13.05
C ALA A 150 6.80 10.91 -14.25
N GLY A 151 6.46 12.20 -14.19
CA GLY A 151 6.77 13.17 -15.25
C GLY A 151 5.91 13.05 -16.53
N ALA A 152 4.86 12.23 -16.54
CA ALA A 152 3.95 12.10 -17.69
C ALA A 152 2.48 12.00 -17.27
N THR A 153 1.58 12.06 -18.25
CA THR A 153 0.13 11.90 -18.07
C THR A 153 -0.35 10.46 -18.23
N SER A 154 0.56 9.53 -18.58
CA SER A 154 0.23 8.11 -18.76
C SER A 154 -0.25 7.47 -17.47
N GLU A 155 -1.36 6.73 -17.57
CA GLU A 155 -1.95 5.98 -16.47
C GLU A 155 -2.28 4.56 -16.90
N ALA A 156 -2.20 3.64 -15.95
CA ALA A 156 -2.42 2.22 -16.18
C ALA A 156 -2.97 1.53 -14.94
N ALA A 157 -3.46 0.32 -15.15
CA ALA A 157 -3.70 -0.65 -14.10
C ALA A 157 -2.67 -1.77 -14.14
N VAL A 158 -2.34 -2.36 -12.99
CA VAL A 158 -1.66 -3.65 -12.95
C VAL A 158 -2.70 -4.77 -13.07
N VAL A 159 -2.55 -5.64 -14.06
CA VAL A 159 -3.45 -6.76 -14.37
C VAL A 159 -2.63 -7.97 -14.81
N GLY A 160 -2.70 -9.07 -14.06
CA GLY A 160 -1.89 -10.25 -14.34
C GLY A 160 -0.39 -9.93 -14.36
N LYS A 161 0.08 -9.10 -13.43
CA LYS A 161 1.46 -8.55 -13.38
C LYS A 161 1.86 -7.61 -14.53
N ALA A 162 0.98 -7.39 -15.51
CA ALA A 162 1.23 -6.50 -16.63
C ALA A 162 0.68 -5.11 -16.36
N ARG A 163 1.27 -4.11 -17.01
CA ARG A 163 0.74 -2.76 -17.09
C ARG A 163 -0.25 -2.68 -18.25
N VAL A 164 -1.49 -2.36 -17.94
CA VAL A 164 -2.56 -2.12 -18.91
C VAL A 164 -2.84 -0.63 -18.97
N ASP A 165 -2.37 0.02 -20.03
CA ASP A 165 -2.47 1.46 -20.22
C ASP A 165 -3.92 1.90 -20.48
N PHE A 166 -4.29 3.07 -19.97
CA PHE A 166 -5.52 3.78 -20.29
C PHE A 166 -5.19 4.98 -21.19
N HIS A 167 -5.82 5.05 -22.37
CA HIS A 167 -5.62 6.14 -23.32
C HIS A 167 -6.56 7.31 -23.08
N THR A 168 -7.66 7.09 -22.35
CA THR A 168 -8.65 8.12 -22.03
C THR A 168 -9.17 7.95 -20.61
N MET A 169 -9.69 9.04 -20.04
CA MET A 169 -10.41 8.99 -18.76
C MET A 169 -11.65 8.08 -18.84
N ALA A 170 -12.31 8.03 -20.00
CA ALA A 170 -13.47 7.16 -20.22
C ALA A 170 -13.08 5.67 -20.14
N GLU A 171 -11.95 5.25 -20.73
CA GLU A 171 -11.44 3.88 -20.58
C GLU A 171 -11.16 3.53 -19.11
N LEU A 172 -10.51 4.46 -18.40
CA LEU A 172 -10.16 4.30 -16.99
C LEU A 172 -11.40 4.18 -16.09
N GLN A 173 -12.42 5.00 -16.35
CA GLN A 173 -13.71 4.96 -15.63
C GLN A 173 -14.50 3.69 -15.95
N ALA A 174 -14.61 3.32 -17.23
CA ALA A 174 -15.32 2.12 -17.66
C ALA A 174 -14.67 0.84 -17.10
N ALA A 175 -13.34 0.81 -17.01
CA ALA A 175 -12.62 -0.28 -16.36
C ALA A 175 -12.74 -0.29 -14.82
N GLY A 176 -13.38 0.71 -14.21
CA GLY A 176 -13.59 0.78 -12.76
C GLY A 176 -12.39 1.30 -11.95
N TYR A 177 -11.40 1.92 -12.60
CA TYR A 177 -10.21 2.47 -11.93
C TYR A 177 -10.35 3.98 -11.61
N GLY A 178 -11.43 4.63 -12.03
CA GLY A 178 -11.71 6.06 -11.82
C GLY A 178 -11.59 6.54 -10.37
N GLY A 179 -12.17 5.77 -9.45
CA GLY A 179 -12.16 6.08 -8.02
C GLY A 179 -10.98 5.49 -7.24
N LYS A 180 -10.09 4.73 -7.90
CA LYS A 180 -8.93 4.15 -7.22
C LYS A 180 -7.83 5.20 -7.03
N LEU A 181 -7.13 5.09 -5.91
CA LEU A 181 -5.98 5.92 -5.58
C LEU A 181 -4.93 5.81 -6.69
N ARG A 182 -4.53 6.96 -7.23
CA ARG A 182 -3.53 7.07 -8.30
C ARG A 182 -2.14 7.11 -7.68
N GLN A 183 -1.36 6.06 -7.91
CA GLN A 183 0.01 5.95 -7.40
C GLN A 183 1.03 6.32 -8.48
N VAL A 184 1.80 7.38 -8.28
CA VAL A 184 2.85 7.77 -9.24
C VAL A 184 4.12 6.98 -8.94
N ILE A 185 4.66 6.31 -9.96
CA ILE A 185 5.88 5.49 -9.84
C ILE A 185 7.01 6.05 -10.72
N PRO A 186 8.28 5.79 -10.37
CA PRO A 186 9.40 6.23 -11.19
C PRO A 186 9.30 5.74 -12.64
N ALA A 187 9.73 6.59 -13.59
CA ALA A 187 9.65 6.29 -15.02
C ALA A 187 10.32 4.95 -15.38
N ARG A 188 11.48 4.64 -14.79
CA ARG A 188 12.16 3.36 -15.00
C ARG A 188 11.35 2.16 -14.50
N VAL A 189 10.66 2.28 -13.36
CA VAL A 189 9.80 1.18 -12.86
C VAL A 189 8.64 0.99 -13.81
N TRP A 190 8.01 2.07 -14.24
CA TRP A 190 6.94 2.05 -15.25
C TRP A 190 7.39 1.39 -16.56
N ASP A 191 8.55 1.79 -17.09
CA ASP A 191 9.10 1.28 -18.35
C ASP A 191 9.60 -0.17 -18.24
N GLY A 192 9.89 -0.64 -17.01
CA GLY A 192 10.26 -2.02 -16.73
C GLY A 192 9.09 -2.98 -16.54
N LEU A 193 7.85 -2.49 -16.44
CA LEU A 193 6.66 -3.34 -16.38
C LEU A 193 6.36 -3.93 -17.75
N THR A 194 6.09 -5.24 -17.79
CA THR A 194 5.60 -5.91 -19.01
C THR A 194 4.20 -5.40 -19.39
N THR A 195 3.89 -5.41 -20.67
CA THR A 195 2.53 -5.20 -21.20
C THR A 195 1.79 -6.52 -21.46
N ASP A 196 2.47 -7.65 -21.34
CA ASP A 196 1.91 -8.97 -21.58
C ASP A 196 1.27 -9.53 -20.31
N ILE A 197 -0.06 -9.65 -20.33
CA ILE A 197 -0.84 -10.19 -19.21
C ILE A 197 -0.44 -11.65 -18.99
N ALA A 198 -0.06 -12.00 -17.76
CA ALA A 198 0.40 -13.34 -17.43
C ALA A 198 -0.71 -14.39 -17.54
N ASP A 199 -0.29 -15.63 -17.80
CA ASP A 199 -1.17 -16.80 -17.81
C ASP A 199 -1.89 -16.99 -16.48
N GLY A 200 -3.10 -17.53 -16.53
CA GLY A 200 -3.95 -17.71 -15.35
C GLY A 200 -4.78 -16.48 -14.97
N THR A 201 -4.59 -15.35 -15.68
CA THR A 201 -5.35 -14.12 -15.45
C THR A 201 -6.72 -14.19 -16.11
N TYR A 202 -7.76 -13.83 -15.35
CA TYR A 202 -9.12 -13.72 -15.87
C TYR A 202 -9.45 -12.27 -16.16
N VAL A 203 -9.89 -11.99 -17.38
CA VAL A 203 -10.17 -10.62 -17.84
C VAL A 203 -11.54 -10.53 -18.51
N LYS A 204 -12.11 -9.32 -18.52
CA LYS A 204 -13.28 -8.97 -19.33
C LYS A 204 -13.21 -7.51 -19.79
N SER A 205 -14.01 -7.17 -20.80
CA SER A 205 -14.25 -5.77 -21.17
C SER A 205 -15.34 -5.16 -20.28
N PRO A 206 -15.44 -3.82 -20.18
CA PRO A 206 -16.41 -3.16 -19.31
C PRO A 206 -17.86 -3.55 -19.59
N ASP A 207 -18.21 -3.62 -20.88
CA ASP A 207 -19.59 -3.78 -21.34
C ASP A 207 -19.96 -5.25 -21.65
N SER A 208 -19.08 -6.20 -21.34
CA SER A 208 -19.29 -7.62 -21.62
C SER A 208 -19.38 -8.45 -20.35
N ALA A 209 -20.32 -9.39 -20.35
CA ALA A 209 -20.38 -10.45 -19.35
C ALA A 209 -19.39 -11.60 -19.66
N ALA A 210 -18.84 -11.66 -20.87
CA ALA A 210 -17.91 -12.71 -21.28
C ALA A 210 -16.57 -12.55 -20.54
N VAL A 211 -16.20 -13.59 -19.81
CA VAL A 211 -14.92 -13.68 -19.11
C VAL A 211 -13.97 -14.53 -19.93
N TRP A 212 -12.71 -14.11 -19.96
CA TRP A 212 -11.66 -14.77 -20.71
C TRP A 212 -10.50 -15.14 -19.80
N LEU A 213 -9.97 -16.35 -19.97
CA LEU A 213 -8.72 -16.78 -19.36
C LEU A 213 -7.58 -16.52 -20.32
N ILE A 214 -6.53 -15.85 -19.83
CA ILE A 214 -5.27 -15.66 -20.54
C ILE A 214 -4.39 -16.89 -20.35
N ASN A 215 -3.92 -17.48 -21.45
CA ASN A 215 -3.00 -18.62 -21.47
C ASN A 215 -2.17 -18.63 -22.76
N GLY A 216 -0.84 -18.70 -22.66
CA GLY A 216 0.08 -18.66 -23.80
C GLY A 216 -0.07 -17.40 -24.65
N GLY A 217 -0.39 -16.26 -24.04
CA GLY A 217 -0.65 -14.98 -24.74
C GLY A 217 -1.94 -14.95 -25.57
N ARG A 218 -2.84 -15.93 -25.38
CA ARG A 218 -4.16 -15.98 -26.03
C ARG A 218 -5.28 -15.93 -25.00
N ARG A 219 -6.49 -15.58 -25.44
CA ARG A 219 -7.71 -15.55 -24.63
C ARG A 219 -8.62 -16.72 -24.98
N THR A 220 -9.10 -17.44 -23.97
CA THR A 220 -10.09 -18.54 -24.08
C THR A 220 -11.35 -18.20 -23.29
N PRO A 221 -12.56 -18.52 -23.77
CA PRO A 221 -13.78 -18.31 -22.99
C PRO A 221 -13.72 -19.05 -21.65
N ALA A 222 -14.13 -18.38 -20.58
CA ALA A 222 -14.12 -18.93 -19.23
C ALA A 222 -15.39 -18.56 -18.46
N SER A 223 -15.75 -19.38 -17.47
CA SER A 223 -16.84 -19.12 -16.54
C SER A 223 -16.27 -18.89 -15.14
N ARG A 224 -16.00 -17.63 -14.80
CA ARG A 224 -15.52 -17.24 -13.46
C ARG A 224 -16.15 -15.93 -13.05
N SER A 225 -16.61 -15.83 -11.80
CA SER A 225 -17.27 -14.63 -11.28
C SER A 225 -16.39 -13.78 -10.34
N SER A 226 -15.35 -14.38 -9.74
CA SER A 226 -14.46 -13.70 -8.79
C SER A 226 -13.04 -13.55 -9.32
N GLY A 227 -12.36 -12.46 -8.95
CA GLY A 227 -10.97 -12.21 -9.36
C GLY A 227 -10.81 -11.89 -10.85
N VAL A 228 -11.89 -11.48 -11.53
CA VAL A 228 -11.86 -11.05 -12.93
C VAL A 228 -11.45 -9.57 -12.99
N GLN A 229 -10.40 -9.27 -13.74
CA GLN A 229 -9.95 -7.89 -13.97
C GLN A 229 -10.69 -7.29 -15.16
N VAL A 230 -11.10 -6.03 -15.05
CA VAL A 230 -11.74 -5.31 -16.16
C VAL A 230 -10.66 -4.51 -16.88
N ILE A 231 -10.52 -4.74 -18.18
CA ILE A 231 -9.51 -4.06 -19.03
C ILE A 231 -10.20 -3.35 -20.19
N PRO A 232 -9.58 -2.31 -20.78
CA PRO A 232 -10.15 -1.64 -21.95
C PRO A 232 -10.46 -2.63 -23.08
N THR A 233 -11.58 -2.43 -23.78
CA THR A 233 -12.01 -3.31 -24.87
C THR A 233 -10.92 -3.49 -25.93
N ARG A 234 -10.20 -2.43 -26.32
CA ARG A 234 -9.09 -2.54 -27.28
C ARG A 234 -7.97 -3.48 -26.79
N VAL A 235 -7.70 -3.50 -25.49
CA VAL A 235 -6.62 -4.33 -24.92
C VAL A 235 -7.07 -5.78 -24.97
N LEU A 236 -8.33 -6.05 -24.58
CA LEU A 236 -8.90 -7.37 -24.70
C LEU A 236 -8.88 -7.86 -26.16
N ASP A 237 -9.23 -7.01 -27.12
CA ASP A 237 -9.29 -7.35 -28.55
C ASP A 237 -7.94 -7.52 -29.23
N ALA A 238 -6.90 -6.90 -28.68
CA ALA A 238 -5.52 -7.12 -29.11
C ALA A 238 -5.00 -8.52 -28.70
N ILE A 239 -5.63 -9.20 -27.75
CA ILE A 239 -5.26 -10.56 -27.33
C ILE A 239 -5.91 -11.59 -28.27
N PRO A 240 -5.12 -12.40 -29.01
CA PRO A 240 -5.67 -13.38 -29.95
C PRO A 240 -6.57 -14.41 -29.28
N LEU A 241 -7.60 -14.87 -29.99
CA LEU A 241 -8.40 -16.04 -29.57
C LEU A 241 -7.55 -17.31 -29.73
N ALA A 242 -7.70 -18.25 -28.79
CA ALA A 242 -7.05 -19.56 -28.87
C ALA A 242 -7.74 -20.50 -29.85
#